data_AF-A0A357EFT5-F1
#
_entry.id   AF-A0A357EFT5-F1
#
_cell.length_a   1.000
_cell.length_b   1.000
_cell.length_c   1.000
_cell.angle_alpha   90.00
_cell.angle_beta   90.00
_cell.angle_gamma   90.00
#
_symmetry.space_group_name_H-M   'P 1'
#
loop_
_entity.id
_entity.type
_entity.pdbx_description
1 polymer ?
#
loop_
_entity_poly.entity_id
_entity_poly.type
_entity_poly.pdbx_seq_one_letter_code
_entity_poly.pdbx_strand_id
1 'polypeptide(L)'
;GSWAGFSAQIGALSGSGIGAVASASFSQETLHDWGWRIPFLAGSVIALVGWYLRRHLPESPAFEQLQQNGVVSSTPIHDFARQNRTPLLQVIGLVLLHGVGFYIFFVYLPTYVTKVSDLSMKTTLTINTVCMAVMAMLIPMMGKLADRVGPRRVLAAGAMGLALGTVPFFSWFSSGDV
;
A
#
# COMPACT_ATOMS: atom_id res chain seq x y z
N GLY A 1 9.27 1.70 12.32
CA GLY A 1 8.34 0.89 11.52
C GLY A 1 7.82 1.58 10.26
N SER A 2 7.68 2.91 10.20
CA SER A 2 6.99 3.57 9.07
C SER A 2 7.78 3.62 7.75
N TRP A 3 9.09 3.42 7.77
CA TRP A 3 9.95 3.44 6.58
C TRP A 3 9.58 2.37 5.54
N ALA A 4 9.06 1.22 5.98
CA ALA A 4 8.58 0.17 5.06
C ALA A 4 7.28 0.60 4.34
N GLY A 5 6.33 1.18 5.06
CA GLY A 5 5.09 1.70 4.46
C GLY A 5 5.35 2.92 3.55
N PHE A 6 6.26 3.80 3.95
CA PHE A 6 6.65 4.96 3.16
C PHE A 6 7.36 4.57 1.85
N SER A 7 8.31 3.65 1.91
CA SER A 7 9.00 3.15 0.70
C SER A 7 8.04 2.40 -0.24
N ALA A 8 7.10 1.62 0.30
CA ALA A 8 6.05 0.98 -0.50
C ALA A 8 5.16 2.03 -1.20
N GLN A 9 4.75 3.09 -0.49
CA GLN A 9 3.93 4.15 -1.07
C GLN A 9 4.70 4.98 -2.10
N ILE A 10 5.99 5.25 -1.88
CA ILE A 10 6.85 5.90 -2.89
C ILE A 10 6.96 5.02 -4.14
N GLY A 11 7.13 3.71 -3.97
CA GLY A 11 7.15 2.77 -5.09
C GLY A 11 5.85 2.80 -5.90
N ALA A 12 4.71 2.76 -5.20
CA ALA A 12 3.39 2.84 -5.83
C ALA A 12 3.18 4.19 -6.54
N LEU A 13 3.61 5.29 -5.93
CA LEU A 13 3.54 6.64 -6.51
C LEU A 13 4.44 6.78 -7.74
N SER A 14 5.64 6.22 -7.69
CA SER A 14 6.56 6.21 -8.83
C SER A 14 5.97 5.42 -10.00
N GLY A 15 5.36 4.26 -9.72
CA GLY A 15 4.65 3.47 -10.74
C GLY A 15 3.48 4.23 -11.36
N SER A 16 2.65 4.85 -10.53
CA SER A 16 1.52 5.68 -10.98
C SER A 16 1.99 6.88 -11.81
N GLY A 17 3.05 7.58 -11.38
CA GLY A 17 3.65 8.70 -12.09
C GLY A 17 4.21 8.32 -13.47
N ILE A 18 4.91 7.18 -13.57
CA ILE A 18 5.38 6.66 -14.87
C ILE A 18 4.17 6.34 -15.78
N GLY A 19 3.11 5.74 -15.23
CA GLY A 19 1.86 5.49 -15.97
C GLY A 19 1.21 6.78 -16.48
N ALA A 20 1.12 7.80 -15.62
CA ALA A 20 0.57 9.11 -15.99
C ALA A 20 1.39 9.80 -17.08
N VAL A 21 2.72 9.78 -16.99
CA VAL A 21 3.62 10.33 -18.02
C VAL A 21 3.48 9.57 -19.35
N ALA A 22 3.38 8.23 -19.30
CA ALA A 22 3.16 7.42 -20.50
C ALA A 22 1.80 7.74 -21.15
N SER A 23 0.72 7.82 -20.36
CA SER A 23 -0.60 8.21 -20.85
C SER A 23 -0.68 9.66 -21.33
N ALA A 24 0.14 10.56 -20.78
CA ALA A 24 0.23 11.94 -21.25
C ALA A 24 0.96 12.02 -22.61
N SER A 25 2.04 11.26 -22.77
CA SER A 25 2.96 11.33 -23.91
C SER A 25 2.49 10.57 -25.15
N PHE A 26 1.69 9.51 -24.98
CA PHE A 26 1.22 8.67 -26.09
C PHE A 26 -0.30 8.81 -26.34
N SER A 27 -0.72 8.59 -27.59
CA SER A 27 -2.13 8.34 -27.90
C SER A 27 -2.57 6.98 -27.34
N GLN A 28 -3.86 6.79 -27.09
CA GLN A 28 -4.38 5.54 -26.51
C GLN A 28 -4.04 4.32 -27.38
N GLU A 29 -4.09 4.48 -28.70
CA GLU A 29 -3.76 3.44 -29.69
C GLU A 29 -2.27 3.04 -29.60
N THR A 30 -1.36 4.03 -29.60
CA THR A 30 0.09 3.79 -29.47
C THR A 30 0.45 3.13 -28.15
N LEU A 31 -0.25 3.50 -27.07
CA LEU A 31 -0.02 2.96 -25.74
C LEU A 31 -0.41 1.47 -25.66
N HIS A 32 -1.50 1.08 -26.33
CA HIS A 32 -1.94 -0.32 -26.43
C HIS A 32 -1.05 -1.17 -27.34
N ASP A 33 -0.57 -0.62 -28.47
CA ASP A 33 0.28 -1.36 -29.40
C ASP A 33 1.67 -1.66 -28.83
N TRP A 34 2.35 -0.61 -28.33
CA TRP A 34 3.73 -0.74 -27.88
C TRP A 34 4.12 0.11 -26.66
N GLY A 35 3.49 1.27 -26.46
CA GLY A 35 3.87 2.20 -25.40
C GLY A 35 3.85 1.60 -23.99
N TRP A 36 3.01 0.60 -23.74
CA TRP A 36 2.95 -0.11 -22.46
C TRP A 36 4.28 -0.77 -22.07
N ARG A 37 5.17 -1.13 -23.00
CA ARG A 37 6.45 -1.80 -22.67
C ARG A 37 7.43 -0.90 -21.92
N ILE A 38 7.35 0.42 -22.12
CA ILE A 38 8.23 1.42 -21.49
C ILE A 38 8.11 1.40 -19.96
N PRO A 39 6.90 1.51 -19.36
CA PRO A 39 6.75 1.39 -17.91
C PRO A 39 7.23 0.04 -17.35
N PHE A 40 7.07 -1.07 -18.08
CA PHE A 40 7.57 -2.37 -17.64
C PHE A 40 9.10 -2.46 -17.66
N LEU A 41 9.76 -1.90 -18.67
CA LEU A 41 11.23 -1.84 -18.70
C LEU A 41 11.78 -0.97 -17.57
N ALA A 42 11.15 0.18 -17.30
CA ALA A 42 11.50 1.02 -16.15
C ALA A 42 11.31 0.26 -14.82
N GLY A 43 10.19 -0.45 -14.66
CA GLY A 43 9.95 -1.31 -13.49
C GLY A 43 10.97 -2.45 -13.36
N SER A 44 11.44 -3.01 -14.48
CA SER A 44 12.44 -4.09 -14.49
C SER A 44 13.80 -3.61 -13.96
N VAL A 45 14.23 -2.39 -14.32
CA VAL A 45 15.45 -1.80 -13.77
C VAL A 45 15.35 -1.62 -12.26
N ILE A 46 14.21 -1.12 -11.77
CA ILE A 46 13.96 -0.98 -10.33
C ILE A 46 13.99 -2.35 -9.63
N ALA A 47 13.40 -3.37 -10.24
CA ALA A 47 13.41 -4.73 -9.71
C ALA A 47 14.83 -5.32 -9.60
N LEU A 48 15.68 -5.10 -10.60
CA LEU A 48 17.09 -5.52 -10.57
C LEU A 48 17.88 -4.81 -9.46
N VAL A 49 17.67 -3.51 -9.29
CA VAL A 49 18.27 -2.75 -8.18
C VAL A 49 17.79 -3.28 -6.83
N GLY A 50 16.50 -3.56 -6.69
CA GLY A 50 15.94 -4.16 -5.49
C GLY A 50 16.51 -5.56 -5.18
N TRP A 51 16.71 -6.39 -6.21
CA TRP A 51 17.37 -7.69 -6.07
C TRP A 51 18.83 -7.54 -5.64
N TYR A 52 19.57 -6.62 -6.25
CA TYR A 52 20.95 -6.33 -5.90
C TYR A 52 21.09 -5.89 -4.44
N LEU A 53 20.25 -4.94 -4.01
CA LEU A 53 20.21 -4.47 -2.61
C LEU A 53 19.92 -5.61 -1.64
N ARG A 54 18.92 -6.45 -1.93
CA ARG A 54 18.56 -7.60 -1.07
C ARG A 54 19.70 -8.59 -0.91
N ARG A 55 20.53 -8.78 -1.93
CA ARG A 55 21.66 -9.72 -1.87
C ARG A 55 22.83 -9.23 -0.99
N HIS A 56 22.93 -7.93 -0.76
CA HIS A 56 24.03 -7.30 -0.02
C HIS A 56 23.62 -6.79 1.37
N LEU A 57 22.36 -6.95 1.77
CA LEU A 57 21.95 -6.63 3.13
C LEU A 57 22.46 -7.72 4.09
N PRO A 58 23.31 -7.37 5.08
CA PRO A 58 23.66 -8.31 6.14
C PRO A 58 22.40 -8.69 6.92
N GLU A 59 22.34 -9.95 7.39
CA GLU A 59 21.21 -10.40 8.21
C GLU A 59 21.15 -9.63 9.54
N SER A 60 19.97 -9.55 10.14
CA SER A 60 19.83 -8.75 11.36
C SER A 60 20.68 -9.37 12.48
N PRO A 61 21.32 -8.56 13.34
CA PRO A 61 22.11 -9.08 14.46
C PRO A 61 21.30 -9.95 15.43
N ALA A 62 19.97 -9.73 15.50
CA ALA A 62 19.06 -10.58 16.28
C ALA A 62 18.89 -11.98 15.66
N PHE A 63 18.98 -12.09 14.33
CA PHE A 63 18.91 -13.35 13.62
C PHE A 63 20.25 -14.10 13.67
N GLU A 64 21.38 -13.38 13.55
CA GLU A 64 22.72 -13.95 13.75
C GLU A 64 22.89 -14.51 15.17
N GLN A 65 22.40 -13.81 16.20
CA GLN A 65 22.41 -14.30 17.58
C GLN A 65 21.56 -15.57 17.77
N LEU A 66 20.38 -15.65 17.13
CA LEU A 66 19.55 -16.86 17.18
C LEU A 66 20.21 -18.05 16.45
N GLN A 67 20.92 -17.77 15.37
CA GLN A 67 21.67 -18.76 14.60
C GLN A 67 22.91 -19.27 15.35
N GLN A 68 23.67 -18.38 15.99
CA GLN A 68 24.83 -18.71 16.82
C GLN A 68 24.44 -19.52 18.06
N ASN A 69 23.27 -19.24 18.65
CA ASN A 69 22.77 -19.96 19.83
C ASN A 69 22.12 -21.31 19.48
N GLY A 70 22.05 -21.71 18.20
CA GLY A 70 21.45 -22.98 17.79
C GLY A 70 19.93 -23.08 18.02
N VAL A 71 19.25 -21.95 18.26
CA VAL A 71 17.81 -21.86 18.57
C VAL A 71 16.98 -21.58 17.31
N VAL A 72 17.53 -21.85 16.12
CA VAL A 72 16.76 -21.76 14.88
C VAL A 72 15.83 -22.97 14.84
N SER A 73 14.61 -22.81 15.36
CA SER A 73 13.53 -23.79 15.18
C SER A 73 13.42 -24.13 13.70
N SER A 74 13.26 -25.42 13.37
CA SER A 74 13.05 -25.87 11.99
C SER A 74 11.74 -25.36 11.40
N THR A 75 10.82 -24.85 12.23
CA THR A 75 9.51 -24.32 11.82
C THR A 75 9.14 -23.03 12.57
N PRO A 76 9.89 -21.94 12.38
CA PRO A 76 9.73 -20.70 13.16
C PRO A 76 8.38 -20.01 12.90
N ILE A 77 7.82 -20.17 11.70
CA ILE A 77 6.51 -19.63 11.32
C ILE A 77 5.37 -20.36 12.05
N HIS A 78 5.46 -21.68 12.19
CA HIS A 78 4.44 -22.48 12.87
C HIS A 78 4.43 -22.21 14.38
N ASP A 79 5.61 -22.11 15.00
CA ASP A 79 5.75 -21.85 16.43
C ASP A 79 5.26 -20.45 16.80
N PHE A 80 5.59 -19.45 15.97
CA PHE A 80 5.06 -18.09 16.11
C PHE A 80 3.53 -18.04 15.93
N ALA A 81 3.00 -18.74 14.92
CA ALA A 81 1.56 -18.78 14.66
C ALA A 81 0.79 -19.51 15.77
N ARG A 82 1.39 -20.51 16.45
CA ARG A 82 0.79 -21.17 17.62
C ARG A 82 0.81 -20.29 18.87
N GLN A 83 1.93 -19.63 19.17
CA GLN A 83 2.06 -18.80 20.37
C GLN A 83 1.32 -17.47 20.28
N ASN A 84 1.20 -16.88 19.08
CA ASN A 84 0.69 -15.51 18.90
C ASN A 84 -0.53 -15.43 17.95
N ARG A 85 -1.54 -16.28 18.15
CA ARG A 85 -2.75 -16.32 17.29
C ARG A 85 -3.54 -15.01 17.24
N THR A 86 -3.76 -14.38 18.39
CA THR A 86 -4.55 -13.13 18.47
C THR A 86 -3.86 -11.96 17.77
N PRO A 87 -2.56 -11.67 18.03
CA PRO A 87 -1.83 -10.67 17.26
C PRO A 87 -1.77 -10.99 15.76
N LEU A 88 -1.61 -12.26 15.38
CA LEU A 88 -1.56 -12.69 13.99
C LEU A 88 -2.87 -12.36 13.26
N LEU A 89 -4.03 -12.70 13.84
CA LEU A 89 -5.34 -12.38 13.29
C LEU A 89 -5.57 -10.87 13.17
N GLN A 90 -5.14 -10.08 14.15
CA GLN A 90 -5.23 -8.62 14.10
C GLN A 90 -4.39 -8.04 12.95
N VAL A 91 -3.17 -8.54 12.74
CA VAL A 91 -2.32 -8.12 11.63
C VAL A 91 -2.93 -8.53 10.29
N ILE A 92 -3.44 -9.75 10.17
CA ILE A 92 -4.12 -10.22 8.95
C ILE A 92 -5.32 -9.32 8.64
N GLY A 93 -6.17 -9.05 9.63
CA GLY A 93 -7.34 -8.17 9.46
C GLY A 93 -6.95 -6.75 9.04
N LEU A 94 -5.90 -6.19 9.64
CA LEU A 94 -5.38 -4.86 9.28
C LEU A 94 -4.84 -4.83 7.85
N VAL A 95 -4.10 -5.86 7.43
CA VAL A 95 -3.54 -5.98 6.08
C VAL A 95 -4.65 -6.15 5.05
N LEU A 96 -5.65 -6.99 5.34
CA LEU A 96 -6.82 -7.18 4.48
C LEU A 96 -7.61 -5.89 4.32
N LEU A 97 -7.93 -5.21 5.42
CA LEU A 97 -8.67 -3.95 5.40
C LEU A 97 -7.91 -2.88 4.58
N HIS A 98 -6.60 -2.78 4.81
CA HIS A 98 -5.75 -1.87 4.06
C HIS A 98 -5.71 -2.23 2.57
N GLY A 99 -5.54 -3.51 2.23
CA GLY A 99 -5.50 -3.97 0.84
C GLY A 99 -6.83 -3.75 0.10
N VAL A 100 -7.95 -4.08 0.73
CA VAL A 100 -9.30 -3.89 0.15
C VAL A 100 -9.61 -2.41 0.00
N GLY A 101 -9.36 -1.60 1.03
CA GLY A 101 -9.56 -0.15 0.95
C GLY A 101 -8.69 0.48 -0.14
N PHE A 102 -7.41 0.12 -0.19
CA PHE A 102 -6.51 0.60 -1.23
C PHE A 102 -7.01 0.23 -2.62
N TYR A 103 -7.42 -1.03 -2.83
CA TYR A 103 -7.95 -1.48 -4.12
C TYR A 103 -9.22 -0.72 -4.53
N ILE A 104 -10.18 -0.57 -3.62
CA ILE A 104 -11.43 0.13 -3.90
C ILE A 104 -11.15 1.59 -4.29
N PHE A 105 -10.37 2.32 -3.50
CA PHE A 105 -10.17 3.75 -3.70
C PHE A 105 -9.17 4.10 -4.80
N PHE A 106 -8.10 3.31 -4.97
CA PHE A 106 -7.01 3.66 -5.88
C PHE A 106 -6.99 2.86 -7.18
N VAL A 107 -7.75 1.77 -7.29
CA VAL A 107 -7.81 0.95 -8.51
C VAL A 107 -9.22 0.94 -9.09
N TYR A 108 -10.21 0.52 -8.29
CA TYR A 108 -11.57 0.36 -8.76
C TYR A 108 -12.25 1.70 -9.04
N LEU A 109 -12.21 2.64 -8.09
CA LEU A 109 -12.90 3.93 -8.19
C LEU A 109 -12.42 4.78 -9.38
N PRO A 110 -11.11 4.93 -9.66
CA PRO A 110 -10.63 5.59 -10.87
C PRO A 110 -11.13 4.90 -12.15
N THR A 111 -11.06 3.57 -12.19
CA THR A 111 -11.54 2.78 -13.35
C THR A 111 -13.04 2.94 -13.57
N TYR A 112 -13.82 2.95 -12.50
CA TYR A 112 -15.26 3.15 -12.54
C TYR A 112 -15.62 4.56 -13.05
N VAL A 113 -14.97 5.59 -12.51
CA VAL A 113 -15.16 6.98 -12.95
C VAL A 113 -14.82 7.16 -14.42
N THR A 114 -13.74 6.55 -14.92
CA THR A 114 -13.42 6.60 -16.37
C THR A 114 -14.41 5.86 -17.27
N LYS A 115 -15.15 4.88 -16.75
CA LYS A 115 -16.12 4.09 -17.53
C LYS A 115 -17.53 4.66 -17.49
N VAL A 116 -17.91 5.31 -16.38
CA VAL A 116 -19.27 5.80 -16.13
C VAL A 116 -19.38 7.31 -16.34
N SER A 117 -18.30 8.05 -16.14
CA SER A 117 -18.22 9.48 -16.41
C SER A 117 -17.40 9.71 -17.69
N ASP A 118 -17.79 10.68 -18.52
CA ASP A 118 -17.05 11.12 -19.73
C ASP A 118 -15.68 11.78 -19.42
N LEU A 119 -15.13 11.51 -18.22
CA LEU A 119 -13.83 12.03 -17.80
C LEU A 119 -12.72 11.27 -18.52
N SER A 120 -11.89 12.02 -19.24
CA SER A 120 -10.71 11.48 -19.91
C SER A 120 -9.82 10.70 -18.94
N MET A 121 -9.32 9.55 -19.39
CA MET A 121 -8.36 8.70 -18.68
C MET A 121 -7.19 9.49 -18.09
N LYS A 122 -6.70 10.52 -18.81
CA LYS A 122 -5.60 11.38 -18.35
C LYS A 122 -5.96 12.15 -17.08
N THR A 123 -7.16 12.73 -17.02
CA THR A 123 -7.63 13.51 -15.87
C THR A 123 -7.78 12.63 -14.63
N THR A 124 -8.39 11.45 -14.80
CA THR A 124 -8.62 10.51 -13.69
C THR A 124 -7.31 9.95 -13.12
N LEU A 125 -6.35 9.58 -13.98
CA LEU A 125 -5.01 9.16 -13.54
C LEU A 125 -4.26 10.29 -12.81
N THR A 126 -4.39 11.53 -13.26
CA THR A 126 -3.75 12.69 -12.61
C THR A 126 -4.31 12.91 -11.21
N ILE A 127 -5.64 12.90 -11.05
CA ILE A 127 -6.30 13.02 -9.74
C ILE A 127 -5.85 11.89 -8.81
N ASN A 128 -5.85 10.64 -9.30
CA ASN A 128 -5.40 9.49 -8.53
C ASN A 128 -3.93 9.63 -8.08
N THR A 129 -3.06 10.09 -8.96
CA THR A 129 -1.64 10.36 -8.66
C THR A 129 -1.50 11.40 -7.54
N VAL A 130 -2.28 12.49 -7.60
CA VAL A 130 -2.28 13.52 -6.55
C VAL A 130 -2.77 12.95 -5.22
N CYS A 131 -3.85 12.15 -5.21
CA CYS A 131 -4.33 11.48 -4.01
C CYS A 131 -3.24 10.57 -3.40
N MET A 132 -2.54 9.79 -4.23
CA MET A 132 -1.43 8.95 -3.78
C MET A 132 -0.26 9.78 -3.21
N ALA A 133 0.02 10.95 -3.78
CA ALA A 133 1.06 11.87 -3.31
C ALA A 133 0.74 12.48 -1.95
N VAL A 134 -0.50 12.93 -1.76
CA VAL A 134 -1.00 13.37 -0.46
C VAL A 134 -0.86 12.25 0.56
N MET A 135 -1.27 11.02 0.20
CA MET A 135 -1.13 9.87 1.09
C MET A 135 0.33 9.58 1.45
N ALA A 136 1.25 9.64 0.49
CA ALA A 136 2.68 9.46 0.72
C ALA A 136 3.26 10.47 1.71
N MET A 137 2.78 11.73 1.71
CA MET A 137 3.15 12.74 2.71
C MET A 137 2.51 12.49 4.08
N LEU A 138 1.29 11.97 4.12
CA LEU A 138 0.60 11.67 5.38
C LEU A 138 1.22 10.49 6.13
N ILE A 139 1.77 9.49 5.43
CA ILE A 139 2.40 8.30 6.05
C ILE A 139 3.51 8.65 7.04
N PRO A 140 4.56 9.43 6.71
CA PRO A 140 5.61 9.77 7.67
C PRO A 140 5.08 10.68 8.78
N MET A 141 4.10 11.53 8.50
CA MET A 141 3.49 12.41 9.50
C MET A 141 2.70 11.62 10.55
N MET A 142 1.89 10.65 10.12
CA MET A 142 1.19 9.73 11.00
C MET A 142 2.14 8.72 11.67
N GLY A 143 3.20 8.30 10.98
CA GLY A 143 4.26 7.47 11.57
C GLY A 143 4.95 8.18 12.74
N LYS A 144 5.33 9.45 12.55
CA LYS A 144 5.90 10.30 13.60
C LYS A 144 4.93 10.52 14.77
N LEU A 145 3.63 10.64 14.47
CA LEU A 145 2.59 10.75 15.50
C LEU A 145 2.43 9.44 16.28
N ALA A 146 2.47 8.29 15.60
CA ALA A 146 2.43 6.96 16.22
C ALA A 146 3.64 6.69 17.11
N ASP A 147 4.83 7.10 16.67
CA ASP A 147 6.05 6.98 17.47
C ASP A 147 6.00 7.88 18.72
N ARG A 148 5.29 9.02 18.65
CA ARG A 148 5.15 9.95 19.79
C ARG A 148 4.03 9.60 20.78
N VAL A 149 2.89 9.12 20.30
CA VAL A 149 1.68 8.85 21.11
C VAL A 149 1.58 7.38 21.53
N GLY A 150 2.30 6.51 20.83
CA GLY A 150 2.32 5.07 21.03
C GLY A 150 1.51 4.34 19.93
N PRO A 151 2.08 3.32 19.27
CA PRO A 151 1.47 2.66 18.10
C PRO A 151 0.12 2.01 18.42
N ARG A 152 -0.06 1.52 19.66
CA ARG A 152 -1.34 0.94 20.13
C ARG A 152 -2.48 1.96 20.18
N ARG A 153 -2.19 3.21 20.56
CA ARG A 153 -3.20 4.28 20.65
C ARG A 153 -3.60 4.79 19.27
N VAL A 154 -2.65 4.88 18.34
CA VAL A 154 -2.93 5.26 16.95
C VAL A 154 -3.71 4.17 16.21
N LEU A 155 -3.36 2.89 16.41
CA LEU A 155 -4.16 1.79 15.87
C LEU A 155 -5.56 1.75 16.48
N ALA A 156 -5.70 1.97 17.79
CA ALA A 156 -7.01 2.06 18.44
C ALA A 156 -7.82 3.26 17.94
N ALA A 157 -7.21 4.42 17.74
CA ALA A 157 -7.86 5.60 17.17
C ALA A 157 -8.29 5.37 15.72
N GLY A 158 -7.47 4.70 14.91
CA GLY A 158 -7.84 4.30 13.53
C GLY A 158 -8.98 3.29 13.49
N ALA A 159 -8.93 2.27 14.37
CA ALA A 159 -10.00 1.30 14.51
C ALA A 159 -11.31 1.93 15.00
N MET A 160 -11.24 2.84 15.97
CA MET A 160 -12.39 3.63 16.42
C MET A 160 -12.90 4.56 15.31
N GLY A 161 -12.03 5.20 14.54
CA GLY A 161 -12.41 6.03 13.41
C GLY A 161 -13.10 5.24 12.29
N LEU A 162 -12.64 4.02 12.01
CA LEU A 162 -13.30 3.10 11.08
C LEU A 162 -14.64 2.60 11.63
N ALA A 163 -14.72 2.23 12.91
CA ALA A 163 -15.97 1.79 13.52
C ALA A 163 -17.01 2.93 13.58
N LEU A 164 -16.59 4.11 14.03
CA LEU A 164 -17.40 5.33 14.07
C LEU A 164 -17.69 5.91 12.70
N GLY A 165 -16.91 5.58 11.67
CA GLY A 165 -17.17 5.97 10.28
C GLY A 165 -18.10 4.98 9.58
N THR A 166 -18.00 3.69 9.89
CA THR A 166 -18.87 2.65 9.32
C THR A 166 -20.32 2.82 9.79
N VAL A 167 -20.56 3.13 11.07
CA VAL A 167 -21.92 3.33 11.61
C VAL A 167 -22.71 4.44 10.90
N PRO A 168 -22.21 5.68 10.74
CA PRO A 168 -22.91 6.74 10.02
C PRO A 168 -23.00 6.48 8.53
N PHE A 169 -21.99 5.84 7.92
CA PHE A 169 -22.05 5.49 6.49
C PHE A 169 -23.12 4.43 6.22
N PHE A 170 -23.23 3.42 7.09
CA PHE A 170 -24.26 2.39 7.00
C PHE A 170 -25.65 2.94 7.33
N SER A 171 -25.76 3.86 8.31
CA SER A 171 -27.05 4.50 8.62
C SER A 171 -27.49 5.45 7.51
N TRP A 172 -26.57 6.14 6.85
CA TRP A 172 -26.90 7.01 5.71
C TRP A 172 -27.30 6.19 4.48
N PHE A 173 -26.62 5.06 4.23
CA PHE A 173 -27.00 4.12 3.17
C PHE A 173 -28.31 3.37 3.45
N SER A 174 -28.64 3.11 4.73
CA SER A 174 -29.93 2.53 5.12
C SER A 174 -31.05 3.57 5.25
N SER A 175 -30.74 4.86 5.23
CA SER A 175 -31.72 5.94 5.33
C SER A 175 -32.45 6.22 4.02
N GLY A 176 -32.02 5.63 2.89
CA GLY A 176 -32.82 5.57 1.68
C GLY A 176 -33.14 6.91 0.99
N ASP A 177 -32.38 7.98 1.23
CA ASP A 177 -32.55 9.23 0.49
C ASP A 177 -31.65 9.24 -0.75
N VAL A 178 -32.20 8.70 -1.83
CA VAL A 178 -31.87 9.04 -3.23
C VAL A 178 -32.54 10.34 -3.63
#